data_AF-V5WK40-F1
#
_entry.id   AF-V5WK40-F1
#
_cell.length_a   1.000
_cell.length_b   1.000
_cell.length_c   1.000
_cell.angle_alpha   90.00
_cell.angle_beta   90.00
_cell.angle_gamma   90.00
#
_symmetry.space_group_name_H-M   'P 1'
#
loop_
_entity.id
_entity.type
_entity.pdbx_description
1 polymer ?
#
loop_
_entity_poly.entity_id
_entity_poly.type
_entity_poly.pdbx_seq_one_letter_code
_entity_poly.pdbx_strand_id
1 'polypeptide(L)' 'MLNRMKRIEGQIRGISRMIQEDVYCDDILHQFMSVESAIQGVKKTLLEAHVKSCVVEQIQNGELEVVDELMTTIRKMTK' A
#
# COMPACT_ATOMS: atom_id res chain seq x y z
N MET A 1 11.53 -0.19 -0.76
CA MET A 1 10.20 0.47 -0.62
C MET A 1 10.11 1.80 -1.36
N LEU A 2 11.04 2.74 -1.12
CA LEU A 2 11.01 4.09 -1.70
C LEU A 2 10.89 4.13 -3.24
N ASN A 3 11.59 3.26 -3.97
CA ASN A 3 11.49 3.21 -5.44
C ASN A 3 10.07 2.89 -5.93
N ARG A 4 9.32 2.05 -5.19
CA ARG A 4 7.92 1.74 -5.52
C ARG A 4 7.02 2.95 -5.26
N MET A 5 7.25 3.66 -4.15
CA MET A 5 6.52 4.90 -3.84
C MET A 5 6.75 5.98 -4.90
N LYS A 6 8.01 6.20 -5.33
CA LYS A 6 8.33 7.13 -6.41
C LYS A 6 7.64 6.80 -7.73
N ARG A 7 7.49 5.50 -8.03
CA ARG A 7 6.74 5.04 -9.21
C ARG A 7 5.24 5.36 -9.09
N ILE A 8 4.63 5.08 -7.94
CA ILE A 8 3.22 5.39 -7.67
C ILE A 8 2.97 6.89 -7.79
N GLU A 9 3.84 7.71 -7.21
CA GLU A 9 3.79 9.17 -7.32
C GLU A 9 3.84 9.63 -8.79
N GLY A 10 4.70 9.01 -9.61
CA GLY A 10 4.76 9.25 -11.05
C GLY A 10 3.47 8.88 -11.77
N GLN A 11 2.82 7.78 -11.39
CA GLN A 11 1.52 7.36 -11.95
C GLN A 11 0.42 8.37 -11.61
N ILE A 12 0.35 8.83 -10.36
CA ILE A 12 -0.60 9.86 -9.92
C ILE A 12 -0.43 11.15 -10.71
N ARG A 13 0.81 11.63 -10.88
CA ARG A 13 1.08 12.80 -11.75
C ARG A 13 0.68 12.55 -13.20
N GLY A 14 0.87 11.33 -13.70
CA GLY A 14 0.40 10.92 -15.02
C GLY A 14 -1.11 11.08 -15.17
N ILE A 15 -1.88 10.55 -14.22
CA ILE A 15 -3.34 10.68 -14.16
C ILE A 15 -3.77 12.15 -14.12
N SER A 16 -3.13 12.97 -13.29
CA SER A 16 -3.45 14.41 -13.24
C SER A 16 -3.28 15.10 -14.59
N ARG A 17 -2.25 14.76 -15.37
CA ARG A 17 -2.06 15.29 -16.72
C ARG A 17 -3.13 14.78 -17.69
N MET A 18 -3.46 13.49 -17.64
CA MET A 18 -4.52 12.92 -18.47
C MET A 18 -5.87 13.62 -18.26
N ILE A 19 -6.19 13.99 -17.00
CA ILE A 19 -7.39 14.77 -16.68
C ILE A 19 -7.31 16.18 -17.28
N GLN A 20 -6.16 16.85 -17.18
CA GLN A 20 -5.98 18.19 -17.75
C GLN A 20 -6.03 18.21 -19.28
N GLU A 21 -5.66 17.10 -19.92
CA GLU A 21 -5.63 16.92 -21.36
C GLU A 21 -6.97 16.35 -21.91
N ASP A 22 -8.01 16.26 -21.07
CA ASP A 22 -9.32 15.68 -21.40
C ASP A 22 -9.23 14.28 -22.07
N VAL A 23 -8.30 13.46 -21.58
CA VAL A 23 -8.12 12.07 -22.05
C VAL A 23 -9.37 11.24 -21.74
N TYR A 24 -9.64 10.26 -22.59
CA TYR A 24 -10.79 9.36 -22.47
C TYR A 24 -10.89 8.72 -21.08
N CYS A 25 -12.10 8.77 -20.49
CA CYS A 25 -12.33 8.40 -19.11
C CYS A 25 -11.92 6.95 -18.78
N ASP A 26 -12.13 6.00 -19.70
CA ASP A 26 -11.77 4.59 -19.44
C ASP A 26 -10.25 4.41 -19.31
N ASP A 27 -9.45 5.18 -20.06
CA ASP A 27 -7.99 5.13 -19.94
C ASP A 27 -7.52 5.67 -18.58
N ILE A 28 -8.18 6.74 -18.09
CA ILE A 28 -7.93 7.29 -16.76
C ILE A 28 -8.29 6.26 -15.68
N LEU A 29 -9.45 5.60 -15.80
CA LEU A 29 -9.87 4.53 -14.89
C LEU A 29 -8.87 3.37 -14.87
N HIS A 30 -8.35 2.95 -16.03
CA HIS A 30 -7.30 1.94 -16.11
C HIS A 30 -6.02 2.35 -15.39
N GLN A 31 -5.63 3.63 -15.46
CA GLN A 31 -4.48 4.12 -14.70
C GLN A 31 -4.74 4.12 -13.19
N PHE A 32 -5.94 4.47 -12.73
CA PHE A 32 -6.31 4.35 -11.32
C PHE A 32 -6.21 2.89 -10.84
N MET A 33 -6.74 1.93 -11.59
CA MET A 33 -6.61 0.50 -11.26
C MET A 33 -5.14 0.05 -11.17
N SER A 34 -4.28 0.59 -12.03
CA SER A 34 -2.83 0.33 -11.98
C SER A 34 -2.19 0.88 -10.70
N VAL A 35 -2.60 2.08 -10.27
CA VAL A 35 -2.15 2.69 -9.01
C VAL A 35 -2.62 1.89 -7.81
N GLU A 36 -3.89 1.51 -7.76
CA GLU A 36 -4.45 0.68 -6.68
C GLU A 36 -3.67 -0.63 -6.53
N SER A 37 -3.41 -1.31 -7.66
CA SER A 37 -2.63 -2.55 -7.70
C SER A 37 -1.21 -2.34 -7.15
N ALA A 38 -0.55 -1.25 -7.53
CA ALA A 38 0.78 -0.90 -7.04
C ALA A 38 0.79 -0.61 -5.52
N ILE A 39 -0.22 0.11 -5.02
CA ILE A 39 -0.40 0.40 -3.60
C ILE A 39 -0.63 -0.89 -2.80
N GLN A 40 -1.47 -1.82 -3.29
CA GLN A 40 -1.67 -3.11 -2.61
C GLN A 40 -0.38 -3.91 -2.53
N GLY A 41 0.44 -3.89 -3.58
CA GLY A 41 1.77 -4.50 -3.56
C GLY A 41 2.69 -3.92 -2.47
N VAL A 42 2.73 -2.59 -2.35
CA VAL A 42 3.49 -1.89 -1.29
C VAL A 42 2.97 -2.23 0.10
N LYS A 43 1.64 -2.17 0.31
CA LYS A 43 0.98 -2.53 1.57
C LYS A 43 1.37 -3.93 2.04
N LYS A 44 1.30 -4.92 1.14
CA LYS A 44 1.67 -6.31 1.44
C LYS A 44 3.14 -6.43 1.85
N THR A 45 4.05 -5.82 1.09
CA THR A 45 5.48 -5.86 1.42
C THR A 45 5.79 -5.17 2.75
N LEU A 46 5.10 -4.06 3.07
CA LEU A 46 5.29 -3.37 4.35
C LEU A 46 4.79 -4.22 5.52
N LEU A 47 3.61 -4.83 5.38
CA LEU A 47 3.05 -5.72 6.40
C LEU A 47 3.98 -6.91 6.66
N GLU A 48 4.50 -7.55 5.60
CA GLU A 48 5.44 -8.66 5.72
C GLU A 48 6.71 -8.25 6.49
N ALA A 49 7.28 -7.08 6.16
CA ALA A 49 8.44 -6.55 6.86
C ALA A 49 8.13 -6.29 8.35
N HIS A 50 6.99 -5.66 8.64
CA HIS A 50 6.56 -5.36 10.01
C HIS A 50 6.37 -6.62 10.86
N VAL A 51 5.74 -7.66 10.30
CA VAL A 51 5.55 -8.94 10.99
C VAL A 51 6.91 -9.59 11.28
N LYS A 52 7.81 -9.63 10.30
CA LYS A 52 9.12 -10.28 10.44
C LYS A 52 10.11 -9.56 11.36
N SER A 53 9.91 -8.26 11.61
CA SER A 53 10.76 -7.49 12.52
C SER A 53 10.05 -7.19 13.84
N CYS A 54 9.19 -6.19 13.86
CA CYS A 54 8.65 -5.60 15.08
C CYS A 54 7.76 -6.58 15.85
N VAL A 55 6.90 -7.32 15.14
CA VAL A 55 5.96 -8.24 15.80
C VAL A 55 6.71 -9.43 16.40
N VAL A 56 7.65 -10.02 15.65
CA VAL A 56 8.47 -11.13 16.16
C VAL A 56 9.30 -10.70 17.38
N GLU A 57 9.90 -9.51 17.33
CA GLU A 57 10.68 -8.95 18.45
C GLU A 57 9.83 -8.76 19.71
N GLN A 58 8.65 -8.14 19.58
CA GLN A 58 7.73 -7.94 20.71
C GLN A 58 7.25 -9.26 21.32
N ILE A 59 6.91 -10.25 20.49
CA ILE A 59 6.55 -11.60 20.96
C ILE A 59 7.69 -12.23 21.75
N GLN A 60 8.94 -12.08 21.30
CA GLN A 60 10.12 -12.60 22.01
C GLN A 60 10.34 -11.91 23.37
N ASN A 61 9.94 -10.65 23.49
CA ASN A 61 9.99 -9.88 24.73
C ASN A 61 8.79 -10.16 25.67
N GLY A 62 7.84 -11.01 25.26
CA GLY A 62 6.64 -11.33 26.02
C GLY A 62 5.49 -10.33 25.86
N GLU A 63 5.62 -9.38 24.93
CA GLU A 63 4.64 -8.33 24.65
C GLU A 63 3.58 -8.84 23.66
N LEU A 64 2.67 -9.69 24.15
CA LEU A 64 1.70 -10.38 23.29
C LEU A 64 0.56 -9.48 22.77
N GLU A 65 0.36 -8.29 23.34
CA GLU A 65 -0.66 -7.32 22.90
C GLU A 65 -0.48 -6.88 21.43
N VAL A 66 0.75 -6.96 20.91
CA VAL A 66 1.07 -6.69 19.50
C VAL A 66 0.24 -7.51 18.51
N VAL A 67 -0.19 -8.71 18.90
CA VAL A 67 -1.01 -9.58 18.06
C VAL A 67 -2.40 -8.97 17.84
N ASP A 68 -3.00 -8.39 18.87
CA ASP A 68 -4.31 -7.73 18.77
C ASP A 68 -4.23 -6.44 17.94
N GLU A 69 -3.13 -5.70 18.05
CA GLU A 69 -2.85 -4.53 17.21
C GLU A 69 -2.68 -4.91 15.74
N LEU A 70 -1.92 -5.99 15.46
CA LEU A 70 -1.75 -6.52 14.12
C LEU A 70 -3.08 -6.96 13.52
N MET A 71 -3.91 -7.67 14.29
CA MET A 71 -5.24 -8.09 13.85
C MET A 71 -6.15 -6.90 13.54
N THR A 72 -6.08 -5.84 14.32
CA THR A 72 -6.80 -4.58 14.06
C THR A 72 -6.35 -3.96 12.73
N THR A 73 -5.04 -3.96 12.47
CA THR A 73 -4.48 -3.44 11.22
C THR A 73 -4.90 -4.28 10.01
N ILE A 74 -4.82 -5.61 10.10
CA ILE A 74 -5.25 -6.52 9.02
C ILE A 74 -6.72 -6.31 8.66
N ARG A 75 -7.62 -6.19 9.64
CA ARG A 75 -9.05 -5.92 9.40
C ARG A 75 -9.31 -4.62 8.64
N LYS A 76 -8.48 -3.60 8.84
CA LYS A 76 -8.58 -2.34 8.08
C LYS A 76 -8.04 -2.47 6.66
N MET A 77 -7.11 -3.40 6.42
CA MET A 77 -6.50 -3.60 5.11
C MET A 77 -7.35 -4.43 4.16
N THR A 78 -8.26 -5.26 4.67
CA THR A 78 -9.17 -6.14 3.93
C THR A 78 -10.57 -5.58 3.73
N LYS A 79 -10.88 -4.44 4.34
CA LYS A 79 -12.00 -3.59 3.91
C LYS A 79 -11.65 -2.88 2.62
#